data_AF-J9FNS0-F1
#
_entry.id   AF-J9FNS0-F1
#
_cell.length_a   1.000
_cell.length_b   1.000
_cell.length_c   1.000
_cell.angle_alpha   90.00
_cell.angle_beta   90.00
_cell.angle_gamma   90.00
#
_symmetry.space_group_name_H-M   'P 1'
#
loop_
_entity.id
_entity.type
_entity.pdbx_description
1 polymer ?
#
loop_
_entity_poly.entity_id
_entity_poly.type
_entity_poly.pdbx_seq_one_letter_code
_entity_poly.pdbx_strand_id
1 'polypeptide(L)' 'MTSGVSTAVLSAMLAMQGNCVSSVEGIIDDDVDQSIRNLVSIGADAMNETDRLVLDIMTHKSN' A
#
# COMPACT_ATOMS: atom_id res chain seq x y z
N MET A 1 -11.91 19.54 6.74
CA MET A 1 -10.84 18.63 7.16
C MET A 1 -9.79 18.62 6.07
N THR A 2 -8.60 19.12 6.36
CA THR A 2 -7.49 19.31 5.41
C THR A 2 -6.44 18.21 5.60
N SER A 3 -6.87 16.95 5.61
CA SER A 3 -6.02 15.83 6.05
C SER A 3 -4.81 15.61 5.13
N GLY A 4 -4.97 15.72 3.81
CA GLY A 4 -3.88 15.49 2.86
C GLY A 4 -2.69 16.42 3.05
N VAL A 5 -2.93 17.74 3.16
CA VAL A 5 -1.84 18.72 3.36
C VAL A 5 -1.21 18.57 4.75
N SER A 6 -2.00 18.31 5.79
CA SER A 6 -1.48 18.08 7.14
C SER A 6 -0.60 16.83 7.19
N THR A 7 -1.01 15.74 6.51
CA THR A 7 -0.22 14.52 6.39
C THR A 7 1.07 14.75 5.60
N ALA A 8 1.02 15.52 4.51
CA ALA A 8 2.21 15.84 3.71
C ALA A 8 3.23 16.66 4.53
N VAL A 9 2.76 17.67 5.26
CA VAL A 9 3.62 18.48 6.15
C VAL A 9 4.20 17.61 7.26
N LEU A 10 3.40 16.76 7.90
CA LEU A 10 3.87 15.82 8.92
C LEU A 10 4.93 14.87 8.37
N SER A 11 4.71 14.29 7.18
CA SER A 11 5.66 13.39 6.52
C SER A 11 6.99 14.08 6.23
N ALA A 12 6.94 15.33 5.76
CA ALA A 12 8.15 16.14 5.55
C ALA A 12 8.88 16.43 6.87
N MET A 13 8.16 16.74 7.96
CA MET A 13 8.76 16.94 9.28
C MET A 13 9.43 15.67 9.82
N LEU A 14 8.81 14.51 9.65
CA LEU A 14 9.38 13.22 10.04
C LEU A 14 10.64 12.90 9.24
N ALA A 15 10.62 13.11 7.92
CA ALA A 15 11.80 12.92 7.06
C ALA A 15 12.95 13.85 7.46
N MET A 16 12.68 15.12 7.78
CA MET A 16 13.69 16.07 8.30
C MET A 16 14.29 15.62 9.64
N GLN A 17 13.56 14.83 10.43
CA GLN A 17 14.04 14.24 11.69
C GLN A 17 14.76 12.91 11.50
N GLY A 18 14.91 12.42 10.26
CA GLY A 18 15.50 11.12 9.94
C GLY A 18 14.57 9.94 10.21
N ASN A 19 13.29 10.19 10.49
CA ASN A 19 12.27 9.15 10.66
C ASN A 19 11.75 8.72 9.29
N CYS A 20 12.55 7.91 8.60
CA CYS A 20 12.22 7.34 7.30
C CYS A 20 12.04 5.82 7.41
N VAL A 21 11.11 5.31 6.62
CA VAL A 21 10.97 3.88 6.35
C VAL A 21 12.22 3.35 5.65
N SER A 22 12.64 2.15 6.01
CA SER A 22 13.83 1.50 5.47
C SER A 22 13.46 0.54 4.35
N SER A 23 14.37 0.36 3.40
CA SER A 23 14.24 -0.55 2.25
C SER A 23 14.04 -2.03 2.64
N VAL A 24 14.15 -2.37 3.93
CA VAL A 24 13.83 -3.71 4.45
C VAL A 24 12.33 -3.93 4.71
N GLU A 25 11.49 -2.90 4.59
CA GLU A 25 10.06 -2.95 4.92
C GLU A 25 9.18 -3.47 3.75
N GLY A 26 9.79 -4.03 2.71
CA GLY A 26 9.16 -4.87 1.67
C GLY A 26 8.39 -4.11 0.58
N ILE A 27 7.76 -2.98 0.90
CA ILE A 27 7.12 -2.11 -0.10
C ILE A 27 8.10 -1.04 -0.62
N ILE A 28 8.87 -0.44 0.30
CA ILE A 28 9.83 0.62 -0.02
C ILE A 28 11.19 0.02 -0.33
N ASP A 29 11.89 0.60 -1.29
CA ASP A 29 13.22 0.22 -1.76
C ASP A 29 14.06 1.51 -1.97
N ASP A 30 15.38 1.38 -2.07
CA ASP A 30 16.28 2.51 -2.36
C ASP A 30 16.05 3.06 -3.79
N ASP A 31 15.52 2.22 -4.69
CA ASP A 31 15.05 2.60 -6.02
C ASP A 31 13.52 2.81 -6.02
N VAL A 32 13.09 3.99 -6.47
CA VAL A 32 11.67 4.34 -6.59
C VAL A 32 10.92 3.41 -7.55
N ASP A 33 11.56 2.96 -8.62
CA ASP A 33 10.93 2.04 -9.58
C ASP A 33 10.70 0.66 -8.94
N GLN A 34 11.61 0.21 -8.06
CA GLN A 34 11.42 -1.01 -7.29
C GLN A 34 10.31 -0.85 -6.25
N SER A 35 10.25 0.29 -5.57
CA SER A 35 9.17 0.59 -4.63
C SER A 35 7.79 0.52 -5.32
N ILE A 36 7.68 1.11 -6.52
CA ILE A 36 6.47 1.06 -7.33
C ILE A 36 6.15 -0.39 -7.72
N ARG A 37 7.14 -1.17 -8.18
CA ARG A 37 6.95 -2.57 -8.55
C ARG A 37 6.48 -3.42 -7.36
N ASN A 38 7.08 -3.25 -6.20
CA ASN A 38 6.71 -3.96 -4.98
C ASN A 38 5.25 -3.67 -4.60
N LEU A 39 4.87 -2.38 -4.58
CA LEU A 39 3.50 -1.97 -4.30
C LEU A 39 2.50 -2.55 -5.31
N VAL A 40 2.82 -2.46 -6.60
CA VAL A 40 1.94 -2.94 -7.67
C VAL A 40 1.81 -4.46 -7.67
N SER A 41 2.89 -5.21 -7.43
CA SER A 41 2.83 -6.67 -7.34
C SER A 41 1.93 -7.11 -6.19
N ILE A 42 2.10 -6.51 -5.00
CA ILE A 42 1.24 -6.78 -3.85
C ILE A 42 -0.22 -6.49 -4.18
N GLY A 43 -0.49 -5.32 -4.77
CA GLY A 43 -1.84 -4.93 -5.17
C GLY A 43 -2.46 -5.91 -6.16
N ALA A 44 -1.74 -6.26 -7.23
CA ALA A 44 -2.22 -7.17 -8.27
C ALA A 44 -2.48 -8.58 -7.73
N ASP A 45 -1.53 -9.13 -6.96
CA ASP A 45 -1.63 -10.48 -6.42
C ASP A 45 -2.71 -10.58 -5.34
N ALA A 46 -2.80 -9.58 -4.45
CA ALA A 46 -3.86 -9.51 -3.43
C ALA A 46 -5.24 -9.34 -4.08
N MET A 47 -5.34 -8.61 -5.19
CA MET A 47 -6.61 -8.45 -5.90
C MET A 47 -7.08 -9.74 -6.55
N ASN A 48 -6.18 -10.58 -7.07
CA ASN A 48 -6.56 -11.91 -7.58
C ASN A 48 -7.24 -12.77 -6.49
N GLU A 49 -6.71 -12.74 -5.27
CA GLU A 49 -7.32 -13.46 -4.15
C GLU A 49 -8.61 -12.80 -3.67
N THR A 50 -8.64 -11.46 -3.64
CA THR A 50 -9.84 -10.69 -3.32
C THR A 50 -10.98 -11.03 -4.29
N ASP A 51 -10.70 -11.12 -5.59
CA ASP A 51 -11.69 -11.49 -6.61
C ASP A 51 -12.23 -12.91 -6.39
N ARG A 52 -11.37 -13.86 -6.01
CA ARG A 52 -11.83 -15.23 -5.66
C ARG A 52 -12.76 -15.22 -4.45
N LEU A 53 -12.41 -14.49 -3.40
CA LEU A 53 -13.23 -14.33 -2.20
C LEU A 53 -14.58 -13.66 -2.53
N VAL A 54 -14.58 -12.64 -3.39
CA VAL A 54 -15.81 -11.99 -3.84
C VAL A 54 -16.70 -12.98 -4.59
N LEU A 55 -16.14 -13.74 -5.53
CA LEU A 55 -16.89 -14.76 -6.27
C LEU A 55 -17.45 -15.84 -5.34
N ASP A 56 -16.66 -16.31 -4.37
CA ASP A 56 -17.09 -17.29 -3.38
C ASP A 56 -18.30 -16.80 -2.58
N ILE A 57 -18.26 -15.54 -2.10
CA ILE A 57 -19.40 -14.89 -1.43
C ILE A 57 -20.61 -14.82 -2.37
N MET A 58 -20.40 -14.45 -3.62
CA MET A 58 -21.48 -14.34 -4.61
C MET A 58 -22.16 -15.69 -4.87
N THR A 59 -21.41 -16.79 -4.92
CA THR A 59 -21.94 -18.13 -5.22
C THR A 59 -22.48 -18.87 -4.00
N HIS A 60 -22.02 -18.53 -2.80
CA HIS A 60 -22.45 -19.17 -1.54
C HIS A 60 -23.42 -18.31 -0.72
N LYS A 61 -23.88 -17.18 -1.26
CA LYS A 61 -25.06 -16.48 -0.73
C LYS A 61 -26.30 -17.35 -0.91
N SER A 62 -26.61 -18.15 0.11
CA SER A 62 -27.92 -18.80 0.23
C SER A 62 -29.00 -17.72 0.23
N ASN A 63 -29.96 -17.85 -0.69
CA ASN A 63 -31.15 -17.00 -0.76
C ASN A 63 -32.17 -17.37 0.32
#